data_AF-A0A914VZE2-F1
#
_entry.id   AF-A0A914VZE2-F1
#
_cell.length_a   1.000
_cell.length_b   1.000
_cell.length_c   1.000
_cell.angle_alpha   90.00
_cell.angle_beta   90.00
_cell.angle_gamma   90.00
#
_symmetry.space_group_name_H-M   'P 1'
#
loop_
_entity.id
_entity.type
_entity.pdbx_description
1 polymer ?
#
loop_
_entity_poly.entity_id
_entity_poly.type
_entity_poly.pdbx_seq_one_letter_code
_entity_poly.pdbx_strand_id
1 'polypeptide(L)'
;MRYLSIILSLSLVVTISSQGCPDGWRQSGVIPNKCYYVTDQKKIWFEAEVFCKNAQPNAHLTSIASAFENYNVDAVATSTLSGSACDQFWIGGNDIAQTGQFTWMDGSPWGYTNWAPGQPDSTQHCVSSDALKTHQWKTEDCGIDNCIICEIFIGGSTFPPPTTMQSTTTMTRTSNVNPPTATSPNPMTMADCKDWYVYGGKRTDGIYSINPDGKGSFNVYCDMTTDGGGWTVFQRRIDGALSFDDKLWNDYKVGFNNGLENSLWLGNDIIHVLTTKDSNVELRIDLWGDQNPSSSNPNGYWFVKHTSFYIDNEANFYTLHISFSSTGNASTDPNLGMYYANNWHFATVDSMNGVASVCFSPSYQNNGWWFNSYNCGYQSLNGKYIPARWGNSCALHWYTGNGFIYPKQSRMMLRSILQ
;
A
#
# COMPACT_ATOMS: atom_id res chain seq x y z
N MET A 1 50.72 -17.80 57.22
CA MET A 1 50.01 -16.78 56.44
C MET A 1 49.64 -17.37 55.09
N ARG A 2 48.38 -17.80 54.90
CA ARG A 2 47.85 -18.26 53.61
C ARG A 2 46.85 -17.22 53.16
N TYR A 3 47.17 -16.49 52.09
CA TYR A 3 46.28 -15.47 51.51
C TYR A 3 45.25 -16.15 50.62
N LEU A 4 43.99 -16.06 51.02
CA LEU A 4 42.82 -16.45 50.25
C LEU A 4 42.59 -15.37 49.18
N SER A 5 42.87 -15.66 47.92
CA SER A 5 42.55 -14.75 46.82
C SER A 5 41.11 -14.97 46.39
N ILE A 6 40.21 -14.07 46.81
CA ILE A 6 38.83 -14.02 46.36
C ILE A 6 38.83 -13.34 44.99
N ILE A 7 38.60 -14.12 43.93
CA ILE A 7 38.32 -13.58 42.59
C ILE A 7 36.85 -13.15 42.60
N LEU A 8 36.60 -11.85 42.77
CA LEU A 8 35.29 -11.27 42.47
C LEU A 8 35.11 -11.30 40.95
N SER A 9 34.28 -12.21 40.45
CA SER A 9 33.79 -12.17 39.07
C SER A 9 32.83 -11.00 38.94
N LEU A 10 33.33 -9.85 38.48
CA LEU A 10 32.50 -8.74 38.04
C LEU A 10 31.82 -9.17 36.73
N SER A 11 30.62 -9.75 36.82
CA SER A 11 29.75 -9.93 35.68
C SER A 11 29.34 -8.53 35.20
N LEU A 12 30.02 -8.05 34.17
CA LEU A 12 29.64 -6.84 33.44
C LEU A 12 28.26 -7.12 32.84
N VAL A 13 27.21 -6.63 33.50
CA VAL A 13 25.90 -6.54 32.88
C VAL A 13 26.09 -5.52 31.76
N VAL A 14 26.33 -6.00 30.54
CA VAL A 14 26.16 -5.19 29.35
C VAL A 14 24.67 -4.89 29.30
N THR A 15 24.28 -3.76 29.88
CA THR A 15 23.01 -3.15 29.55
C THR A 15 23.10 -2.84 28.06
N ILE A 16 22.40 -3.61 27.24
CA ILE A 16 22.12 -3.22 25.86
C ILE A 16 21.26 -1.97 25.99
N SER A 17 21.90 -0.81 26.07
CA SER A 17 21.22 0.45 25.92
C SER A 17 20.64 0.40 24.50
N SER A 18 19.32 0.32 24.37
CA SER A 18 18.67 0.63 23.11
C SER A 18 19.19 2.01 22.73
N GLN A 19 20.06 2.08 21.72
CA GLN A 19 20.71 3.32 21.37
C GLN A 19 19.63 4.21 20.74
N GLY A 20 19.00 5.03 21.58
CA GLY A 20 17.95 5.95 21.19
C GLY A 20 18.52 7.03 20.28
N CYS A 21 17.64 7.78 19.64
CA CYS A 21 18.04 8.93 18.86
C CYS A 21 18.84 9.93 19.72
N PRO A 22 19.85 10.62 19.15
CA PRO A 22 20.57 11.66 19.86
C PRO A 22 19.64 12.75 20.39
N ASP A 23 20.10 13.50 21.40
CA ASP A 23 19.30 14.58 21.98
C ASP A 23 18.83 15.57 20.89
N GLY A 24 17.53 15.86 20.88
CA GLY A 24 16.90 16.72 19.88
C GLY A 24 16.47 16.00 18.59
N TRP A 25 16.90 14.76 18.36
CA TRP A 25 16.46 13.94 17.24
C TRP A 25 15.20 13.13 17.62
N ARG A 26 14.31 12.93 16.66
CA ARG A 26 13.07 12.16 16.81
C ARG A 26 13.21 10.80 16.16
N GLN A 27 12.80 9.76 16.86
CA GLN A 27 12.79 8.41 16.30
C GLN A 27 11.76 8.32 15.17
N SER A 28 12.13 7.64 14.08
CA SER A 28 11.20 7.41 12.96
C SER A 28 9.94 6.69 13.42
N GLY A 29 10.01 5.89 14.49
CA GLY A 29 8.90 5.05 14.99
C GLY A 29 8.52 3.90 14.05
N VAL A 30 9.17 3.83 12.88
CA VAL A 30 8.77 3.01 11.74
C VAL A 30 9.97 2.33 11.10
N ILE A 31 11.04 3.08 10.81
CA ILE A 31 12.29 2.50 10.33
C ILE A 31 13.21 2.27 11.53
N PRO A 32 13.60 1.01 11.82
CA PRO A 32 14.48 0.71 12.94
C PRO A 32 15.78 1.53 12.85
N ASN A 33 16.18 2.11 13.98
CA ASN A 33 17.39 2.91 14.11
C ASN A 33 17.46 4.18 13.25
N LYS A 34 16.39 4.57 12.54
CA LYS A 34 16.34 5.84 11.81
C LYS A 34 15.83 6.96 12.71
N CYS A 35 16.50 8.10 12.66
CA CYS A 35 16.16 9.30 13.42
C CYS A 35 16.10 10.51 12.50
N TYR A 36 15.21 11.45 12.82
CA TYR A 36 15.03 12.70 12.08
C TYR A 36 15.32 13.91 12.97
N TYR A 37 15.88 14.96 12.37
CA TYR A 37 16.04 16.26 13.00
C TYR A 37 15.40 17.33 12.13
N VAL A 38 14.50 18.12 12.70
CA VAL A 38 13.77 19.16 11.99
C VAL A 38 14.08 20.51 12.62
N THR A 39 14.41 21.49 11.79
CA THR A 39 14.73 22.86 12.24
C THR A 39 14.15 23.91 11.31
N ASP A 40 13.80 25.07 11.90
CA ASP A 40 13.35 26.26 11.20
C ASP A 40 14.50 27.12 10.66
N GLN A 41 15.76 26.71 10.86
CA GLN A 41 16.89 27.33 10.18
C GLN A 41 16.73 27.17 8.67
N LYS A 42 16.77 28.29 7.97
CA LYS A 42 16.74 28.31 6.51
C LYS A 42 18.15 28.41 5.95
N LYS A 43 18.44 27.58 4.96
CA LYS A 43 19.73 27.52 4.24
C LYS A 43 19.50 27.17 2.79
N ILE A 44 20.48 27.43 1.94
CA ILE A 44 20.55 26.84 0.61
C ILE A 44 20.82 25.33 0.67
N TRP A 45 20.44 24.59 -0.37
CA TRP A 45 20.39 23.12 -0.31
C TRP A 45 21.74 22.47 0.06
N PHE A 46 22.84 22.93 -0.55
CA PHE A 46 24.18 22.43 -0.22
C PHE A 46 24.61 22.72 1.22
N GLU A 47 24.24 23.89 1.75
CA GLU A 47 24.53 24.25 3.14
C GLU A 47 23.65 23.47 4.12
N ALA A 48 22.44 23.11 3.73
CA ALA A 48 21.54 22.28 4.51
C ALA A 48 22.08 20.84 4.65
N GLU A 49 22.66 20.28 3.58
CA GLU A 49 23.38 19.00 3.63
C GLU A 49 24.60 19.06 4.56
N VAL A 50 25.40 20.14 4.46
CA VAL A 50 26.53 20.37 5.37
C VAL A 50 26.06 20.53 6.82
N PHE A 51 24.92 21.19 7.04
CA PHE A 51 24.30 21.32 8.35
C PHE A 51 23.96 19.95 8.94
N CYS A 52 23.31 19.06 8.18
CA CYS A 52 23.00 17.71 8.64
C CYS A 52 24.25 16.92 9.00
N LYS A 53 25.27 16.93 8.13
CA LYS A 53 26.57 16.27 8.38
C LYS A 53 27.30 16.78 9.63
N ASN A 54 27.14 18.06 9.96
CA ASN A 54 27.71 18.65 11.18
C ASN A 54 26.88 18.34 12.44
N ALA A 55 25.58 18.08 12.28
CA ALA A 55 24.70 17.79 13.41
C ALA A 55 24.97 16.40 14.02
N GLN A 56 25.27 15.39 13.19
CA GLN A 56 25.70 14.05 13.63
C GLN A 56 26.60 13.37 12.58
N PRO A 57 27.51 12.46 12.98
CA PRO A 57 28.28 11.65 12.03
C PRO A 57 27.38 10.80 11.13
N ASN A 58 27.61 10.83 9.82
CA ASN A 58 26.81 10.14 8.78
C ASN A 58 25.35 10.61 8.65
N ALA A 59 25.00 11.78 9.20
CA ALA A 59 23.72 12.39 8.93
C ALA A 59 23.71 13.08 7.55
N HIS A 60 22.55 13.07 6.91
CA HIS A 60 22.29 13.65 5.59
C HIS A 60 20.95 14.38 5.62
N LEU A 61 20.69 15.22 4.62
CA LEU A 61 19.31 15.60 4.29
C LEU A 61 18.49 14.33 4.03
N THR A 62 17.25 14.28 4.52
CA THR A 62 16.55 12.98 4.56
C THR A 62 16.25 12.41 3.19
N SER A 63 16.47 11.12 3.04
CA SER A 63 15.94 10.31 1.96
C SER A 63 14.57 9.78 2.35
N ILE A 64 13.74 9.57 1.33
CA ILE A 64 12.39 9.03 1.51
C ILE A 64 12.21 7.91 0.48
N ALA A 65 12.28 6.67 0.95
CA ALA A 65 12.16 5.45 0.17
C ALA A 65 10.71 4.93 0.11
N SER A 66 9.78 5.50 0.87
CA SER A 66 8.36 5.09 0.87
C SER A 66 7.42 6.21 1.30
N ALA A 67 6.14 6.09 0.96
CA ALA A 67 5.13 7.05 1.41
C ALA A 67 4.90 7.01 2.93
N PHE A 68 5.10 5.85 3.58
CA PHE A 68 5.02 5.76 5.04
C PHE A 68 6.18 6.50 5.69
N GLU A 69 7.37 6.42 5.10
CA GLU A 69 8.49 7.24 5.51
C GLU A 69 8.22 8.74 5.29
N ASN A 70 7.62 9.13 4.16
CA ASN A 70 7.19 10.51 3.91
C ASN A 70 6.25 11.01 5.01
N TYR A 71 5.21 10.24 5.32
CA TYR A 71 4.26 10.55 6.39
C TYR A 71 4.95 10.70 7.75
N ASN A 72 5.94 9.86 8.07
CA ASN A 72 6.68 10.00 9.32
C ASN A 72 7.53 11.27 9.33
N VAL A 73 8.16 11.62 8.20
CA VAL A 73 8.89 12.89 8.04
C VAL A 73 7.95 14.07 8.24
N ASP A 74 6.75 14.03 7.63
CA ASP A 74 5.72 15.07 7.78
C ASP A 74 5.18 15.17 9.21
N ALA A 75 4.97 14.03 9.89
CA ALA A 75 4.52 13.98 11.26
C ALA A 75 5.58 14.52 12.24
N VAL A 76 6.85 14.19 12.02
CA VAL A 76 7.97 14.76 12.78
C VAL A 76 8.08 16.26 12.53
N ALA A 77 7.96 16.71 11.28
CA ALA A 77 7.98 18.13 10.94
C ALA A 77 6.81 18.88 11.59
N THR A 78 5.59 18.35 11.48
CA THR A 78 4.37 18.92 12.07
C THR A 78 4.47 18.98 13.58
N SER A 79 4.88 17.91 14.25
CA SER A 79 5.01 17.91 15.71
C SER A 79 6.13 18.83 16.22
N THR A 80 7.12 19.15 15.38
CA THR A 80 8.25 20.01 15.76
C THR A 80 7.98 21.49 15.45
N LEU A 81 7.35 21.79 14.31
CA LEU A 81 7.26 23.15 13.76
C LEU A 81 5.86 23.55 13.30
N SER A 82 4.80 22.91 13.80
CA SER A 82 3.42 23.35 13.53
C SER A 82 3.23 24.82 13.93
N GLY A 83 2.69 25.62 13.00
CA GLY A 83 2.49 27.06 13.17
C GLY A 83 3.74 27.94 12.95
N SER A 84 4.87 27.35 12.53
CA SER A 84 6.06 28.10 12.10
C SER A 84 5.88 28.76 10.72
N ALA A 85 6.81 29.65 10.37
CA ALA A 85 6.90 30.27 9.04
C ALA A 85 7.71 29.43 8.03
N CYS A 86 7.84 28.12 8.25
CA CYS A 86 8.44 27.21 7.28
C CYS A 86 7.40 26.81 6.24
N ASP A 87 7.64 27.23 4.99
CA ASP A 87 6.78 26.87 3.86
C ASP A 87 7.28 25.65 3.10
N GLN A 88 8.59 25.35 3.16
CA GLN A 88 9.26 24.27 2.46
C GLN A 88 10.45 23.77 3.27
N PHE A 89 10.75 22.49 3.11
CA PHE A 89 11.84 21.81 3.79
C PHE A 89 12.77 21.12 2.79
N TRP A 90 14.06 21.38 2.87
CA TRP A 90 15.04 20.62 2.12
C TRP A 90 15.06 19.16 2.56
N ILE A 91 15.02 18.28 1.56
CA ILE A 91 15.27 16.84 1.66
C ILE A 91 16.39 16.46 0.68
N GLY A 92 16.95 15.26 0.81
CA GLY A 92 18.22 14.89 0.18
C GLY A 92 18.18 14.62 -1.32
N GLY A 93 17.01 14.80 -1.95
CA GLY A 93 16.78 14.48 -3.36
C GLY A 93 17.33 15.56 -4.29
N ASN A 94 17.95 15.13 -5.39
CA ASN A 94 18.43 16.04 -6.43
C ASN A 94 18.65 15.33 -7.78
N ASP A 95 18.59 16.07 -8.88
CA ASP A 95 18.98 15.60 -10.23
C ASP A 95 20.11 16.46 -10.85
N ILE A 96 20.91 17.12 -10.00
CA ILE A 96 21.97 18.08 -10.38
C ILE A 96 22.96 17.47 -11.39
N ALA A 97 23.27 16.18 -11.25
CA ALA A 97 24.21 15.49 -12.14
C ALA A 97 23.65 15.26 -13.54
N GLN A 98 22.34 15.02 -13.65
CA GLN A 98 21.64 14.79 -14.90
C GLN A 98 20.14 15.02 -14.72
N THR A 99 19.60 16.03 -15.40
CA THR A 99 18.18 16.39 -15.33
C THR A 99 17.28 15.18 -15.61
N GLY A 100 16.29 14.97 -14.74
CA GLY A 100 15.37 13.83 -14.79
C GLY A 100 15.95 12.51 -14.24
N GLN A 101 17.17 12.50 -13.72
CA GLN A 101 17.78 11.35 -13.03
C GLN A 101 18.07 11.72 -11.58
N PHE A 102 17.07 11.51 -10.73
CA PHE A 102 17.16 11.88 -9.32
C PHE A 102 17.93 10.86 -8.48
N THR A 103 18.63 11.36 -7.47
CA THR A 103 19.42 10.59 -6.49
C THR A 103 19.27 11.18 -5.09
N TRP A 104 19.50 10.35 -4.07
CA TRP A 104 19.56 10.80 -2.66
C TRP A 104 21.01 11.02 -2.22
N MET A 105 21.25 12.05 -1.40
CA MET A 105 22.59 12.40 -0.89
C MET A 105 23.23 11.35 0.03
N ASP A 106 22.42 10.49 0.63
CA ASP A 106 22.85 9.38 1.48
C ASP A 106 23.19 8.11 0.69
N GLY A 107 23.01 8.11 -0.64
CA GLY A 107 23.23 6.97 -1.52
C GLY A 107 22.08 5.96 -1.59
N SER A 108 20.93 6.27 -0.99
CA SER A 108 19.72 5.45 -1.08
C SER A 108 19.23 5.28 -2.51
N PRO A 109 18.60 4.14 -2.87
CA PRO A 109 17.94 3.98 -4.14
C PRO A 109 16.83 5.01 -4.34
N TRP A 110 16.81 5.67 -5.50
CA TRP A 110 15.68 6.50 -5.92
C TRP A 110 14.57 5.62 -6.49
N GLY A 111 13.52 5.37 -5.71
CA GLY A 111 12.41 4.48 -6.12
C GLY A 111 11.01 4.97 -5.75
N TYR A 112 10.90 5.85 -4.74
CA TYR A 112 9.64 6.48 -4.34
C TYR A 112 9.71 7.98 -4.63
N THR A 113 8.58 8.54 -5.06
CA THR A 113 8.43 9.97 -5.30
C THR A 113 7.09 10.46 -4.80
N ASN A 114 7.05 11.64 -4.20
CA ASN A 114 5.80 12.29 -3.77
C ASN A 114 5.59 13.65 -4.43
N TRP A 115 5.83 13.74 -5.75
CA TRP A 115 5.76 15.00 -6.49
C TRP A 115 4.37 15.67 -6.40
N ALA A 116 4.37 16.98 -6.19
CA ALA A 116 3.19 17.81 -6.34
C ALA A 116 2.75 17.86 -7.82
N PRO A 117 1.47 18.18 -8.10
CA PRO A 117 1.00 18.35 -9.47
C PRO A 117 1.89 19.31 -10.27
N GLY A 118 2.39 18.84 -11.42
CA GLY A 118 3.27 19.63 -12.30
C GLY A 118 4.76 19.57 -11.95
N GLN A 119 5.16 18.72 -11.01
CA GLN A 119 6.55 18.48 -10.62
C GLN A 119 7.02 17.08 -11.08
N PRO A 120 8.33 16.85 -11.27
CA PRO A 120 9.43 17.81 -11.14
C PRO A 120 9.47 18.83 -12.29
N ASP A 121 9.93 20.04 -12.00
CA ASP A 121 10.29 21.05 -13.00
C ASP A 121 11.70 20.78 -13.54
N SER A 122 11.82 20.62 -14.86
CA SER A 122 13.10 20.33 -15.52
C SER A 122 14.17 21.43 -15.41
N THR A 123 13.81 22.63 -14.96
CA THR A 123 14.71 23.78 -14.80
C THR A 123 15.26 23.94 -13.39
N GLN A 124 14.81 23.10 -12.45
CA GLN A 124 15.15 23.14 -11.04
C GLN A 124 15.66 21.76 -10.59
N HIS A 125 16.59 21.73 -9.63
CA HIS A 125 17.40 20.52 -9.41
C HIS A 125 17.40 19.97 -7.98
N CYS A 126 16.98 20.76 -6.99
CA CYS A 126 17.00 20.38 -5.59
C CYS A 126 15.59 20.14 -5.07
N VAL A 127 15.38 19.11 -4.25
CA VAL A 127 14.04 18.71 -3.84
C VAL A 127 13.68 19.25 -2.47
N SER A 128 12.52 19.90 -2.39
CA SER A 128 11.90 20.29 -1.12
C SER A 128 10.58 19.58 -0.88
N SER A 129 10.24 19.36 0.39
CA SER A 129 8.95 18.86 0.86
C SER A 129 8.13 19.99 1.49
N ASP A 130 6.86 20.10 1.13
CA ASP A 130 5.86 20.91 1.83
C ASP A 130 5.28 20.14 3.02
N ALA A 131 6.15 19.75 3.95
CA ALA A 131 5.85 18.78 5.00
C ALA A 131 4.71 19.20 5.97
N LEU A 132 4.36 20.50 5.98
CA LEU A 132 3.37 21.07 6.90
C LEU A 132 2.00 21.36 6.27
N LYS A 133 1.87 21.39 4.94
CA LYS A 133 0.62 21.79 4.27
C LYS A 133 0.12 20.75 3.27
N THR A 134 0.87 20.52 2.20
CA THR A 134 0.45 19.61 1.12
C THR A 134 1.07 18.23 1.22
N HIS A 135 2.14 18.08 2.00
CA HIS A 135 2.91 16.85 2.18
C HIS A 135 3.62 16.35 0.91
N GLN A 136 3.59 17.15 -0.17
CA GLN A 136 4.14 16.82 -1.48
C GLN A 136 5.49 17.51 -1.72
N TRP A 137 6.22 16.99 -2.70
CA TRP A 137 7.55 17.47 -3.09
C TRP A 137 7.49 18.34 -4.32
N LYS A 138 8.48 19.22 -4.44
CA LYS A 138 8.77 19.92 -5.68
C LYS A 138 10.27 20.03 -5.87
N THR A 139 10.68 20.21 -7.11
CA THR A 139 12.01 20.75 -7.40
C THR A 139 12.00 22.24 -7.12
N GLU A 140 13.15 22.76 -6.74
CA GLU A 140 13.41 24.17 -6.48
C GLU A 140 14.83 24.53 -6.94
N ASP A 141 15.07 25.83 -7.12
CA ASP A 141 16.43 26.35 -7.29
C ASP A 141 17.24 26.05 -6.03
N CYS A 142 18.35 25.32 -6.19
CA CYS A 142 19.23 24.93 -5.09
C CYS A 142 19.78 26.10 -4.25
N GLY A 143 19.78 27.32 -4.81
CA GLY A 143 20.26 28.54 -4.18
C GLY A 143 19.25 29.29 -3.30
N ILE A 144 18.02 28.79 -3.14
CA ILE A 144 17.02 29.43 -2.26
C ILE A 144 17.10 28.90 -0.83
N ASP A 145 16.61 29.69 0.12
CA ASP A 145 16.60 29.33 1.54
C ASP A 145 15.33 28.56 1.93
N ASN A 146 15.47 27.29 2.33
CA ASN A 146 14.38 26.48 2.90
C ASN A 146 14.76 25.90 4.27
N CYS A 147 13.75 25.55 5.06
CA CYS A 147 13.93 24.86 6.35
C CYS A 147 14.53 23.46 6.12
N ILE A 148 14.98 22.77 7.17
CA ILE A 148 15.84 21.59 7.00
C ILE A 148 15.25 20.38 7.72
N ILE A 149 15.26 19.23 7.04
CA ILE A 149 14.99 17.92 7.64
C ILE A 149 16.22 17.05 7.38
N CYS A 150 16.86 16.63 8.47
CA CYS A 150 17.98 15.69 8.45
C CYS A 150 17.55 14.29 8.87
N GLU A 151 18.31 13.30 8.45
CA GLU A 151 18.22 11.92 8.93
C GLU A 151 19.56 11.38 9.44
N ILE A 152 19.49 10.32 10.24
CA ILE A 152 20.62 9.47 10.60
C ILE A 152 20.16 8.04 10.90
N PHE A 153 21.02 7.05 10.59
CA PHE A 153 20.90 5.67 11.06
C PHE A 153 21.84 5.39 12.23
N ILE A 154 21.29 5.04 13.39
CA ILE A 154 22.05 4.70 14.59
C ILE A 154 22.71 3.32 14.43
N GLY A 155 24.01 3.23 14.71
CA GLY A 155 24.77 1.98 14.61
C GLY A 155 25.51 1.76 13.29
N GLY A 156 25.53 2.76 12.38
CA GLY A 156 26.43 2.76 11.22
C GLY A 156 26.09 1.76 10.11
N SER A 157 24.89 1.16 10.13
CA SER A 157 24.40 0.36 9.00
C SER A 157 24.02 1.28 7.84
N THR A 158 24.93 1.41 6.88
CA THR A 158 24.58 1.88 5.53
C THR A 158 23.47 1.00 4.96
N PHE A 159 22.55 1.60 4.20
CA PHE A 159 21.42 0.95 3.54
C PHE A 159 21.73 -0.48 3.05
N PRO A 160 20.80 -1.45 3.22
CA PRO A 160 20.97 -2.74 2.58
C PRO A 160 21.18 -2.50 1.08
N PRO A 161 22.22 -3.07 0.46
CA PRO A 161 22.51 -2.84 -0.95
C PRO A 161 21.31 -3.26 -1.80
N PRO A 162 21.04 -2.56 -2.91
CA PRO A 162 19.99 -2.96 -3.84
C PRO A 162 20.25 -4.39 -4.29
N THR A 163 19.27 -5.28 -4.06
CA THR A 163 19.24 -6.60 -4.69
C THR A 163 19.35 -6.37 -6.19
N THR A 164 20.45 -6.81 -6.77
CA THR A 164 20.81 -6.63 -8.18
C THR A 164 19.71 -7.26 -9.04
N MET A 165 18.87 -6.42 -9.67
CA MET A 165 18.15 -6.86 -10.86
C MET A 165 19.21 -7.14 -11.92
N GLN A 166 19.43 -8.43 -12.21
CA GLN A 166 20.30 -8.85 -13.29
C GLN A 166 19.79 -8.25 -14.61
N SER A 167 20.67 -7.48 -15.24
CA SER A 167 20.44 -6.84 -16.52
C SER A 167 20.05 -7.85 -17.59
N THR A 168 18.98 -7.52 -18.29
CA THR A 168 18.51 -8.12 -19.52
C THR A 168 19.61 -8.10 -20.59
N THR A 169 19.97 -9.29 -21.08
CA THR A 169 20.86 -9.44 -22.24
C THR A 169 20.20 -8.88 -23.49
N THR A 170 20.92 -7.96 -24.13
CA THR A 170 20.65 -7.35 -25.42
C THR A 170 20.37 -8.42 -26.49
N MET A 171 19.18 -8.43 -27.08
CA MET A 171 18.96 -9.15 -28.35
C MET A 171 19.09 -8.19 -29.53
N THR A 172 20.15 -8.43 -30.29
CA THR A 172 20.48 -7.80 -31.56
C THR A 172 19.38 -7.98 -32.60
N ARG A 173 19.01 -6.86 -33.21
CA ARG A 173 18.17 -6.74 -34.41
C ARG A 173 18.86 -7.40 -35.61
N THR A 174 18.31 -8.50 -36.11
CA THR A 174 18.51 -8.94 -37.49
C THR A 174 17.22 -8.79 -38.28
N SER A 175 17.22 -7.85 -39.21
CA SER A 175 16.30 -7.77 -40.32
C SER A 175 16.51 -8.94 -41.27
N ASN A 176 15.45 -9.66 -41.64
CA ASN A 176 15.11 -9.93 -43.04
C ASN A 176 13.76 -10.66 -43.20
N VAL A 177 13.18 -10.42 -44.37
CA VAL A 177 11.79 -10.57 -44.77
C VAL A 177 11.46 -12.01 -45.23
N ASN A 178 10.29 -12.54 -44.83
CA ASN A 178 9.23 -13.04 -45.72
C ASN A 178 8.03 -13.59 -44.91
N PRO A 179 6.78 -13.47 -45.41
CA PRO A 179 5.57 -13.80 -44.65
C PRO A 179 5.21 -15.29 -44.81
N PRO A 180 4.86 -16.02 -43.72
CA PRO A 180 4.15 -17.27 -43.84
C PRO A 180 2.66 -17.06 -43.55
N THR A 181 1.88 -17.28 -44.59
CA THR A 181 0.65 -18.09 -44.62
C THR A 181 0.03 -18.53 -43.29
N ALA A 182 -1.26 -18.24 -43.17
CA ALA A 182 -2.16 -18.69 -42.11
C ALA A 182 -2.20 -20.23 -41.96
N THR A 183 -1.95 -20.73 -40.74
CA THR A 183 -2.43 -22.03 -40.23
C THR A 183 -2.38 -22.11 -38.69
N SER A 184 -3.50 -22.54 -38.09
CA SER A 184 -3.71 -23.08 -36.73
C SER A 184 -3.96 -22.10 -35.56
N PRO A 185 -4.99 -22.33 -34.70
CA PRO A 185 -5.29 -21.46 -33.57
C PRO A 185 -4.18 -21.54 -32.52
N ASN A 186 -3.78 -20.36 -32.03
CA ASN A 186 -2.90 -20.21 -30.88
C ASN A 186 -3.42 -21.06 -29.70
N PRO A 187 -2.57 -21.73 -28.89
CA PRO A 187 -3.04 -22.35 -27.66
C PRO A 187 -3.76 -21.31 -26.82
N MET A 188 -5.05 -21.55 -26.55
CA MET A 188 -5.95 -20.63 -25.86
C MET A 188 -5.37 -20.31 -24.47
N THR A 189 -4.80 -19.12 -24.31
CA THR A 189 -4.37 -18.61 -23.01
C THR A 189 -5.62 -18.34 -22.18
N MET A 190 -5.74 -18.97 -21.01
CA MET A 190 -6.87 -18.76 -20.11
C MET A 190 -6.75 -17.36 -19.49
N ALA A 191 -7.71 -16.49 -19.74
CA ALA A 191 -7.67 -15.10 -19.29
C ALA A 191 -8.01 -14.97 -17.80
N ASP A 192 -8.82 -15.88 -17.26
CA ASP A 192 -9.27 -15.88 -15.87
C ASP A 192 -9.71 -17.29 -15.40
N CYS A 193 -10.27 -17.37 -14.19
CA CYS A 193 -10.80 -18.60 -13.62
C CYS A 193 -12.06 -19.13 -14.36
N LYS A 194 -12.82 -18.26 -15.02
CA LYS A 194 -14.00 -18.66 -15.79
C LYS A 194 -13.60 -19.44 -17.03
N ASP A 195 -12.54 -19.02 -17.71
CA ASP A 195 -11.98 -19.75 -18.85
C ASP A 195 -11.49 -21.14 -18.46
N TRP A 196 -10.77 -21.25 -17.33
CA TRP A 196 -10.38 -22.54 -16.78
C TRP A 196 -11.57 -23.44 -16.45
N TYR A 197 -12.67 -22.86 -15.96
CA TYR A 197 -13.89 -23.59 -15.66
C TYR A 197 -14.60 -24.06 -16.95
N VAL A 198 -14.83 -23.16 -17.90
CA VAL A 198 -15.63 -23.44 -19.11
C VAL A 198 -14.83 -24.25 -20.13
N TYR A 199 -13.65 -23.77 -20.50
CA TYR A 199 -12.82 -24.36 -21.57
C TYR A 199 -11.81 -25.36 -21.01
N GLY A 200 -11.23 -25.06 -19.86
CA GLY A 200 -10.25 -25.93 -19.20
C GLY A 200 -10.87 -27.13 -18.46
N GLY A 201 -12.19 -27.17 -18.29
CA GLY A 201 -12.90 -28.26 -17.60
C GLY A 201 -12.56 -28.40 -16.11
N LYS A 202 -11.97 -27.37 -15.49
CA LYS A 202 -11.51 -27.41 -14.10
C LYS A 202 -12.68 -27.22 -13.12
N ARG A 203 -12.70 -28.02 -12.04
CA ARG A 203 -13.80 -28.05 -11.05
C ARG A 203 -13.34 -28.02 -9.60
N THR A 204 -12.03 -27.94 -9.37
CA THR A 204 -11.44 -27.97 -8.04
C THR A 204 -10.94 -26.58 -7.68
N ASP A 205 -11.25 -26.09 -6.49
CA ASP A 205 -10.68 -24.84 -6.01
C ASP A 205 -9.15 -24.95 -5.93
N GLY A 206 -8.44 -23.85 -6.16
CA GLY A 206 -7.00 -23.85 -6.06
C GLY A 206 -6.33 -22.75 -6.87
N ILE A 207 -5.02 -22.86 -7.03
CA ILE A 207 -4.22 -21.89 -7.75
C ILE A 207 -4.17 -22.24 -9.23
N TYR A 208 -4.46 -21.24 -10.08
CA TYR A 208 -4.42 -21.36 -11.53
C TYR A 208 -3.64 -20.21 -12.14
N SER A 209 -2.95 -20.48 -13.25
CA SER A 209 -2.24 -19.47 -14.02
C SER A 209 -3.16 -18.84 -15.05
N ILE A 210 -3.25 -17.51 -15.08
CA ILE A 210 -4.10 -16.74 -15.98
C ILE A 210 -3.29 -15.68 -16.73
N ASN A 211 -3.78 -15.23 -17.89
CA ASN A 211 -3.17 -14.17 -18.70
C ASN A 211 -4.27 -13.26 -19.29
N PRO A 212 -4.80 -12.31 -18.51
CA PRO A 212 -6.00 -11.57 -18.88
C PRO A 212 -5.81 -10.56 -20.02
N ASP A 213 -4.61 -10.02 -20.22
CA ASP A 213 -4.33 -8.99 -21.23
C ASP A 213 -3.30 -9.42 -22.29
N GLY A 214 -2.88 -10.68 -22.26
CA GLY A 214 -1.89 -11.25 -23.18
C GLY A 214 -0.44 -10.84 -22.90
N LYS A 215 -0.17 -10.02 -21.87
CA LYS A 215 1.19 -9.47 -21.61
C LYS A 215 2.02 -10.32 -20.65
N GLY A 216 1.43 -11.33 -20.02
CA GLY A 216 2.16 -12.22 -19.14
C GLY A 216 1.23 -13.04 -18.26
N SER A 217 1.67 -14.25 -17.90
CA SER A 217 0.92 -15.12 -17.02
C SER A 217 1.27 -14.89 -15.56
N PHE A 218 0.26 -14.90 -14.69
CA PHE A 218 0.43 -14.87 -13.23
C PHE A 218 -0.59 -15.80 -12.57
N ASN A 219 -0.38 -16.10 -11.29
CA ASN A 219 -1.23 -17.04 -10.56
C ASN A 219 -2.33 -16.31 -9.79
N VAL A 220 -3.51 -16.92 -9.74
CA VAL A 220 -4.66 -16.48 -8.93
C VAL A 220 -5.28 -17.67 -8.21
N TYR A 221 -5.98 -17.41 -7.11
CA TYR A 221 -6.85 -18.43 -6.50
C TYR A 221 -8.21 -18.44 -7.19
N CYS A 222 -8.60 -19.59 -7.72
CA CYS A 222 -9.90 -19.80 -8.31
C CYS A 222 -10.80 -20.58 -7.36
N ASP A 223 -12.00 -20.03 -7.12
CA ASP A 223 -13.11 -20.80 -6.57
C ASP A 223 -13.92 -21.40 -7.72
N MET A 224 -13.88 -22.73 -7.82
CA MET A 224 -14.51 -23.53 -8.85
C MET A 224 -15.80 -24.22 -8.37
N THR A 225 -16.22 -23.97 -7.13
CA THR A 225 -17.30 -24.73 -6.48
C THR A 225 -18.48 -23.86 -6.06
N THR A 226 -18.25 -22.63 -5.62
CA THR A 226 -19.27 -21.70 -5.15
C THR A 226 -20.08 -21.13 -6.31
N ASP A 227 -21.41 -21.15 -6.20
CA ASP A 227 -22.33 -20.45 -7.12
C ASP A 227 -22.02 -20.68 -8.62
N GLY A 228 -21.77 -21.94 -8.99
CA GLY A 228 -21.46 -22.34 -10.37
C GLY A 228 -19.97 -22.24 -10.77
N GLY A 229 -19.07 -21.85 -9.86
CA GLY A 229 -17.62 -21.87 -10.04
C GLY A 229 -17.06 -20.89 -11.08
N GLY A 230 -15.74 -20.94 -11.27
CA GLY A 230 -15.03 -20.06 -12.20
C GLY A 230 -14.83 -18.65 -11.67
N TRP A 231 -14.78 -18.48 -10.36
CA TRP A 231 -14.57 -17.20 -9.69
C TRP A 231 -13.09 -16.93 -9.48
N THR A 232 -12.64 -15.73 -9.84
CA THR A 232 -11.29 -15.25 -9.53
C THR A 232 -11.32 -14.50 -8.20
N VAL A 233 -10.61 -15.00 -7.19
CA VAL A 233 -10.54 -14.37 -5.86
C VAL A 233 -9.51 -13.26 -5.87
N PHE A 234 -9.90 -12.04 -5.49
CA PHE A 234 -9.01 -10.89 -5.46
C PHE A 234 -8.79 -10.29 -4.06
N GLN A 235 -9.64 -10.64 -3.11
CA GLN A 235 -9.41 -10.34 -1.70
C GLN A 235 -9.80 -11.57 -0.88
N ARG A 236 -8.99 -11.87 0.13
CA ARG A 236 -9.30 -12.92 1.10
C ARG A 236 -8.76 -12.57 2.47
N ARG A 237 -9.54 -12.85 3.52
CA ARG A 237 -9.10 -12.86 4.92
C ARG A 237 -9.52 -14.20 5.52
N ILE A 238 -8.57 -15.05 5.88
CA ILE A 238 -8.85 -16.34 6.54
C ILE A 238 -8.55 -16.30 8.05
N ASP A 239 -7.64 -15.40 8.43
CA ASP A 239 -7.13 -15.14 9.77
C ASP A 239 -6.44 -13.76 9.82
N GLY A 240 -5.86 -13.42 10.98
CA GLY A 240 -5.08 -12.20 11.19
C GLY A 240 -3.58 -12.34 10.96
N ALA A 241 -3.11 -13.43 10.32
CA ALA A 241 -1.67 -13.67 10.15
C ALA A 241 -1.05 -12.71 9.13
N LEU A 242 -1.78 -12.36 8.07
CA LEU A 242 -1.37 -11.33 7.13
C LEU A 242 -1.86 -9.96 7.58
N SER A 243 -0.91 -9.06 7.87
CA SER A 243 -1.19 -7.67 8.16
C SER A 243 -1.59 -6.89 6.91
N PHE A 244 -2.68 -6.12 7.04
CA PHE A 244 -3.11 -5.10 6.09
C PHE A 244 -2.84 -3.68 6.64
N ASP A 245 -2.42 -3.57 7.91
CA ASP A 245 -2.31 -2.30 8.66
C ASP A 245 -1.16 -1.41 8.18
N ASP A 246 -0.18 -2.02 7.52
CA ASP A 246 1.05 -1.42 7.02
C ASP A 246 1.06 -1.25 5.49
N LYS A 247 -0.08 -1.47 4.83
CA LYS A 247 -0.19 -1.48 3.36
C LYS A 247 -0.61 -0.11 2.84
N LEU A 248 0.16 0.37 1.86
CA LEU A 248 0.04 1.70 1.25
C LEU A 248 -0.52 1.63 -0.17
N TRP A 249 -0.64 2.77 -0.84
CA TRP A 249 -1.16 2.86 -2.20
C TRP A 249 -0.49 1.87 -3.15
N ASN A 250 0.85 1.86 -3.16
CA ASN A 250 1.61 0.98 -4.06
C ASN A 250 1.42 -0.51 -3.72
N ASP A 251 1.30 -0.88 -2.44
CA ASP A 251 1.04 -2.26 -2.04
C ASP A 251 -0.34 -2.71 -2.52
N TYR A 252 -1.35 -1.85 -2.37
CA TYR A 252 -2.69 -2.14 -2.88
C TYR A 252 -2.76 -2.13 -4.41
N LYS A 253 -1.91 -1.34 -5.08
CA LYS A 253 -1.76 -1.34 -6.54
C LYS A 253 -1.21 -2.65 -7.07
N VAL A 254 -0.06 -3.10 -6.56
CA VAL A 254 0.63 -4.30 -7.07
C VAL A 254 0.13 -5.59 -6.45
N GLY A 255 -0.53 -5.50 -5.28
CA GLY A 255 -0.99 -6.64 -4.51
C GLY A 255 0.01 -7.08 -3.45
N PHE A 256 -0.48 -7.85 -2.48
CA PHE A 256 0.36 -8.40 -1.43
C PHE A 256 -0.12 -9.78 -0.98
N ASN A 257 0.86 -10.54 -0.50
CA ASN A 257 0.84 -11.98 -0.26
C ASN A 257 0.54 -12.84 -1.51
N ASN A 258 1.63 -13.20 -2.21
CA ASN A 258 1.61 -14.14 -3.34
C ASN A 258 1.38 -15.61 -2.91
N GLY A 259 1.29 -15.89 -1.60
CA GLY A 259 0.80 -17.14 -1.05
C GLY A 259 -0.73 -17.20 -1.15
N LEU A 260 -1.22 -17.42 -2.37
CA LEU A 260 -2.63 -17.35 -2.79
C LEU A 260 -3.58 -18.31 -2.04
N GLU A 261 -3.04 -19.26 -1.27
CA GLU A 261 -3.82 -20.18 -0.44
C GLU A 261 -4.38 -19.51 0.82
N ASN A 262 -3.78 -18.40 1.26
CA ASN A 262 -4.10 -17.69 2.49
C ASN A 262 -4.80 -16.34 2.23
N SER A 263 -4.82 -15.45 3.23
CA SER A 263 -5.32 -14.08 3.10
C SER A 263 -4.55 -13.32 2.01
N LEU A 264 -5.17 -12.50 1.17
CA LEU A 264 -4.48 -11.79 0.09
C LEU A 264 -5.20 -10.50 -0.32
N TRP A 265 -4.47 -9.62 -1.00
CA TRP A 265 -5.01 -8.61 -1.90
C TRP A 265 -4.32 -8.74 -3.26
N LEU A 266 -5.08 -8.96 -4.33
CA LEU A 266 -4.52 -9.32 -5.65
C LEU A 266 -3.79 -8.16 -6.33
N GLY A 267 -4.13 -6.92 -5.99
CA GLY A 267 -3.58 -5.72 -6.62
C GLY A 267 -4.59 -5.02 -7.52
N ASN A 268 -4.73 -3.71 -7.34
CA ASN A 268 -5.71 -2.90 -8.06
C ASN A 268 -5.43 -2.86 -9.56
N ASP A 269 -4.17 -2.93 -10.00
CA ASP A 269 -3.85 -3.01 -11.44
C ASP A 269 -4.45 -4.28 -12.06
N ILE A 270 -4.32 -5.41 -11.37
CA ILE A 270 -4.85 -6.69 -11.83
C ILE A 270 -6.38 -6.70 -11.76
N ILE A 271 -6.96 -6.17 -10.68
CA ILE A 271 -8.42 -6.09 -10.52
C ILE A 271 -9.03 -5.21 -11.61
N HIS A 272 -8.40 -4.08 -11.96
CA HIS A 272 -8.83 -3.21 -13.05
C HIS A 272 -8.85 -3.97 -14.38
N VAL A 273 -7.76 -4.65 -14.73
CA VAL A 273 -7.67 -5.45 -15.97
C VAL A 273 -8.75 -6.54 -16.00
N LEU A 274 -8.92 -7.29 -14.91
CA LEU A 274 -9.91 -8.36 -14.83
C LEU A 274 -11.36 -7.87 -14.93
N THR A 275 -11.64 -6.66 -14.43
CA THR A 275 -13.00 -6.10 -14.44
C THR A 275 -13.37 -5.35 -15.72
N THR A 276 -12.38 -4.95 -16.52
CA THR A 276 -12.59 -4.17 -17.74
C THR A 276 -12.32 -4.95 -19.04
N LYS A 277 -11.69 -6.13 -18.95
CA LYS A 277 -11.49 -7.00 -20.13
C LYS A 277 -12.80 -7.54 -20.71
N ASP A 278 -13.82 -7.72 -19.89
CA ASP A 278 -15.15 -8.21 -20.28
C ASP A 278 -16.19 -7.10 -20.17
N SER A 279 -17.24 -7.16 -20.99
CA SER A 279 -18.31 -6.16 -20.99
C SER A 279 -19.18 -6.19 -19.72
N ASN A 280 -19.18 -7.30 -18.97
CA ASN A 280 -19.93 -7.42 -17.74
C ASN A 280 -19.28 -8.41 -16.77
N VAL A 281 -18.94 -7.93 -15.57
CA VAL A 281 -18.29 -8.73 -14.52
C VAL A 281 -19.12 -8.63 -13.26
N GLU A 282 -19.53 -9.77 -12.70
CA GLU A 282 -20.19 -9.83 -11.40
C GLU A 282 -19.16 -9.89 -10.26
N LEU A 283 -19.56 -9.29 -9.13
CA LEU A 283 -18.84 -9.36 -7.86
C LEU A 283 -19.64 -10.23 -6.89
N ARG A 284 -18.95 -11.14 -6.21
CA ARG A 284 -19.48 -11.86 -5.05
C ARG A 284 -18.58 -11.65 -3.84
N ILE A 285 -19.22 -11.39 -2.70
CA ILE A 285 -18.58 -11.23 -1.40
C ILE A 285 -19.19 -12.27 -0.46
N ASP A 286 -18.34 -13.07 0.18
CA ASP A 286 -18.73 -14.04 1.19
C ASP A 286 -18.07 -13.69 2.53
N LEU A 287 -18.83 -13.80 3.61
CA LEU A 287 -18.44 -13.44 4.98
C LEU A 287 -18.83 -14.59 5.93
N TRP A 288 -17.91 -15.00 6.80
CA TRP A 288 -18.15 -16.08 7.77
C TRP A 288 -17.79 -15.67 9.18
N GLY A 289 -18.66 -16.05 10.11
CA GLY A 289 -18.55 -15.81 11.54
C GLY A 289 -18.59 -14.34 11.92
N ASP A 290 -18.72 -14.10 13.21
CA ASP A 290 -18.60 -12.78 13.80
C ASP A 290 -17.64 -12.87 14.99
N GLN A 291 -16.60 -12.03 14.96
CA GLN A 291 -15.58 -11.95 15.99
C GLN A 291 -16.09 -11.24 17.25
N ASN A 292 -17.17 -10.46 17.15
CA ASN A 292 -17.72 -9.74 18.29
C ASN A 292 -18.15 -10.73 19.40
N PRO A 293 -17.57 -10.65 20.61
CA PRO A 293 -17.92 -11.54 21.71
C PRO A 293 -19.39 -11.48 22.13
N SER A 294 -20.07 -10.37 21.83
CA SER A 294 -21.50 -10.17 22.10
C SER A 294 -22.39 -10.52 20.91
N SER A 295 -21.85 -11.08 19.83
CA SER A 295 -22.64 -11.45 18.65
C SER A 295 -23.70 -12.49 18.99
N SER A 296 -24.93 -12.25 18.54
CA SER A 296 -26.01 -13.25 18.59
C SER A 296 -25.85 -14.34 17.53
N ASN A 297 -24.97 -14.16 16.55
CA ASN A 297 -24.70 -15.13 15.48
C ASN A 297 -23.19 -15.28 15.18
N PRO A 298 -22.39 -15.78 16.14
CA PRO A 298 -20.93 -15.84 16.03
C PRO A 298 -20.38 -16.78 14.93
N ASN A 299 -21.24 -17.64 14.37
CA ASN A 299 -20.91 -18.58 13.29
C ASN A 299 -21.77 -18.34 12.05
N GLY A 300 -22.35 -17.13 11.91
CA GLY A 300 -23.19 -16.79 10.78
C GLY A 300 -22.46 -16.84 9.44
N TYR A 301 -23.25 -16.90 8.37
CA TYR A 301 -22.76 -16.84 7.01
C TYR A 301 -23.58 -15.82 6.23
N TRP A 302 -22.87 -14.92 5.55
CA TRP A 302 -23.46 -13.87 4.76
C TRP A 302 -22.80 -13.80 3.40
N PHE A 303 -23.59 -13.54 2.36
CA PHE A 303 -23.06 -13.20 1.05
C PHE A 303 -23.85 -12.07 0.40
N VAL A 304 -23.20 -11.36 -0.52
CA VAL A 304 -23.84 -10.45 -1.45
C VAL A 304 -23.22 -10.61 -2.82
N LYS A 305 -24.06 -10.57 -3.85
CA LYS A 305 -23.65 -10.64 -5.25
C LYS A 305 -24.21 -9.46 -6.01
N HIS A 306 -23.35 -8.73 -6.72
CA HIS A 306 -23.70 -7.61 -7.58
C HIS A 306 -23.53 -8.01 -9.04
N THR A 307 -24.48 -7.61 -9.89
CA THR A 307 -24.53 -8.02 -11.29
C THR A 307 -23.54 -7.29 -12.21
N SER A 308 -22.94 -6.19 -11.73
CA SER A 308 -21.88 -5.45 -12.43
C SER A 308 -20.94 -4.87 -11.39
N PHE A 309 -19.64 -5.00 -11.64
CA PHE A 309 -18.56 -4.46 -10.82
C PHE A 309 -17.35 -4.18 -11.71
N TYR A 310 -16.82 -2.97 -11.64
CA TYR A 310 -15.51 -2.66 -12.17
C TYR A 310 -14.84 -1.57 -11.36
N ILE A 311 -13.52 -1.47 -11.52
CA ILE A 311 -12.75 -0.36 -10.98
C ILE A 311 -12.03 0.34 -12.12
N ASP A 312 -11.90 1.65 -12.03
CA ASP A 312 -11.11 2.40 -13.01
C ASP A 312 -9.61 2.10 -12.87
N ASN A 313 -8.78 2.67 -13.74
CA ASN A 313 -7.34 2.57 -13.64
C ASN A 313 -6.77 3.51 -12.55
N GLU A 314 -5.46 3.43 -12.33
CA GLU A 314 -4.75 4.28 -11.36
C GLU A 314 -4.95 5.78 -11.61
N ALA A 315 -4.95 6.21 -12.87
CA ALA A 315 -5.14 7.62 -13.24
C ALA A 315 -6.51 8.18 -12.80
N ASN A 316 -7.47 7.29 -12.53
CA ASN A 316 -8.78 7.60 -11.97
C ASN A 316 -8.95 6.96 -10.58
N PHE A 317 -7.85 6.82 -9.84
CA PHE A 317 -7.79 6.40 -8.43
C PHE A 317 -8.48 5.07 -8.13
N TYR A 318 -8.50 4.15 -9.10
CA TYR A 318 -9.18 2.87 -8.99
C TYR A 318 -10.63 3.00 -8.50
N THR A 319 -11.34 4.04 -8.97
CA THR A 319 -12.72 4.34 -8.56
C THR A 319 -13.63 3.14 -8.75
N LEU A 320 -14.40 2.78 -7.74
CA LEU A 320 -15.30 1.63 -7.76
C LEU A 320 -16.63 1.98 -8.42
N HIS A 321 -17.08 1.10 -9.32
CA HIS A 321 -18.39 1.15 -9.96
C HIS A 321 -19.12 -0.16 -9.73
N ILE A 322 -20.34 -0.09 -9.21
CA ILE A 322 -21.10 -1.28 -8.83
C ILE A 322 -22.58 -1.12 -9.10
N SER A 323 -23.24 -2.20 -9.53
CA SER A 323 -24.69 -2.17 -9.74
C SER A 323 -25.47 -2.13 -8.43
N PHE A 324 -26.62 -1.45 -8.50
CA PHE A 324 -27.65 -1.43 -7.47
C PHE A 324 -28.42 -2.75 -7.35
N SER A 325 -28.34 -3.61 -8.37
CA SER A 325 -28.98 -4.92 -8.37
C SER A 325 -28.09 -5.91 -7.64
N SER A 326 -28.52 -6.32 -6.46
CA SER A 326 -27.82 -7.32 -5.66
C SER A 326 -28.74 -8.44 -5.18
N THR A 327 -28.13 -9.58 -4.88
CA THR A 327 -28.79 -10.73 -4.23
C THR A 327 -27.95 -11.19 -3.04
N GLY A 328 -28.59 -11.73 -2.01
CA GLY A 328 -27.90 -12.29 -0.85
C GLY A 328 -28.48 -11.81 0.48
N ASN A 329 -27.78 -12.11 1.56
CA ASN A 329 -28.19 -11.81 2.93
C ASN A 329 -27.19 -10.93 3.71
N ALA A 330 -26.07 -10.51 3.08
CA ALA A 330 -25.08 -9.64 3.71
C ALA A 330 -25.49 -8.17 3.77
N SER A 331 -26.53 -7.76 3.03
CA SER A 331 -27.31 -6.52 3.14
C SER A 331 -28.14 -6.43 1.87
N THR A 332 -29.45 -6.17 1.99
CA THR A 332 -30.33 -5.87 0.84
C THR A 332 -30.75 -4.40 0.81
N ASP A 333 -30.24 -3.58 1.74
CA ASP A 333 -30.52 -2.15 1.75
C ASP A 333 -29.76 -1.48 0.59
N PRO A 334 -30.47 -0.85 -0.36
CA PRO A 334 -29.86 -0.22 -1.52
C PRO A 334 -29.05 1.04 -1.19
N ASN A 335 -28.97 1.47 0.08
CA ASN A 335 -28.17 2.60 0.52
C ASN A 335 -27.00 2.20 1.44
N LEU A 336 -26.78 0.90 1.69
CA LEU A 336 -25.78 0.40 2.63
C LEU A 336 -24.88 -0.68 2.00
N GLY A 337 -23.82 -1.08 2.71
CA GLY A 337 -22.84 -2.06 2.21
C GLY A 337 -22.03 -1.53 1.03
N MET A 338 -21.65 -2.40 0.09
CA MET A 338 -20.75 -2.02 -1.02
C MET A 338 -21.32 -0.92 -1.92
N TYR A 339 -22.65 -0.80 -2.01
CA TYR A 339 -23.27 0.27 -2.79
C TYR A 339 -22.87 1.67 -2.29
N TYR A 340 -22.65 1.83 -0.98
CA TYR A 340 -22.22 3.11 -0.41
C TYR A 340 -20.83 3.56 -0.91
N ALA A 341 -20.04 2.63 -1.43
CA ALA A 341 -18.74 2.89 -2.06
C ALA A 341 -18.83 3.17 -3.58
N ASN A 342 -20.03 3.14 -4.18
CA ASN A 342 -20.19 3.38 -5.61
C ASN A 342 -19.74 4.80 -5.98
N ASN A 343 -18.94 4.93 -7.02
CA ASN A 343 -18.25 6.13 -7.50
C ASN A 343 -17.23 6.73 -6.53
N TRP A 344 -16.81 6.00 -5.49
CA TRP A 344 -15.76 6.47 -4.59
C TRP A 344 -14.39 5.96 -5.02
N HIS A 345 -13.39 6.82 -4.86
CA HIS A 345 -12.00 6.51 -5.11
C HIS A 345 -11.50 5.45 -4.12
N PHE A 346 -10.59 4.59 -4.57
CA PHE A 346 -9.81 3.82 -3.61
C PHE A 346 -8.96 4.80 -2.81
N ALA A 347 -8.79 4.56 -1.52
CA ALA A 347 -8.01 5.42 -0.66
C ALA A 347 -7.20 4.59 0.33
N THR A 348 -5.96 5.00 0.53
CA THR A 348 -5.05 4.50 1.55
C THR A 348 -4.62 5.65 2.45
N VAL A 349 -3.94 5.35 3.56
CA VAL A 349 -3.49 6.39 4.49
C VAL A 349 -2.53 7.39 3.83
N ASP A 350 -1.76 6.96 2.83
CA ASP A 350 -0.82 7.76 2.05
C ASP A 350 -1.40 8.35 0.75
N SER A 351 -2.62 7.95 0.39
CA SER A 351 -3.33 8.47 -0.79
C SER A 351 -4.82 8.51 -0.48
N MET A 352 -5.24 9.56 0.23
CA MET A 352 -6.59 9.62 0.81
C MET A 352 -7.68 9.90 -0.23
N ASN A 353 -7.36 10.44 -1.40
CA ASN A 353 -8.28 10.63 -2.53
C ASN A 353 -9.66 11.20 -2.12
N GLY A 354 -9.66 12.26 -1.30
CA GLY A 354 -10.88 12.93 -0.84
C GLY A 354 -11.56 12.30 0.39
N VAL A 355 -11.02 11.22 0.93
CA VAL A 355 -11.47 10.60 2.18
C VAL A 355 -10.92 11.37 3.39
N ALA A 356 -11.76 11.61 4.39
CA ALA A 356 -11.33 12.28 5.61
C ALA A 356 -10.28 11.45 6.37
N SER A 357 -9.20 12.09 6.83
CA SER A 357 -8.10 11.42 7.57
C SER A 357 -8.56 10.66 8.81
N VAL A 358 -9.69 11.06 9.40
CA VAL A 358 -10.31 10.36 10.54
C VAL A 358 -10.62 8.89 10.22
N CYS A 359 -10.89 8.56 8.95
CA CYS A 359 -11.17 7.19 8.52
C CYS A 359 -9.98 6.24 8.67
N PHE A 360 -8.76 6.77 8.66
CA PHE A 360 -7.52 6.01 8.87
C PHE A 360 -6.97 6.16 10.30
N SER A 361 -7.70 6.84 11.19
CA SER A 361 -7.24 7.08 12.56
C SER A 361 -7.18 5.79 13.39
N PRO A 362 -6.42 5.78 14.51
CA PRO A 362 -6.41 4.66 15.46
C PRO A 362 -7.79 4.29 16.03
N SER A 363 -8.75 5.22 15.96
CA SER A 363 -10.13 4.98 16.36
C SER A 363 -10.88 4.13 15.34
N TYR A 364 -10.63 4.34 14.04
CA TYR A 364 -11.30 3.63 12.94
C TYR A 364 -10.56 2.39 12.48
N GLN A 365 -9.22 2.36 12.52
CA GLN A 365 -8.40 1.19 12.14
C GLN A 365 -8.73 0.65 10.74
N ASN A 366 -9.15 1.53 9.82
CA ASN A 366 -9.34 1.16 8.43
C ASN A 366 -8.03 1.30 7.65
N ASN A 367 -7.89 0.47 6.62
CA ASN A 367 -6.75 0.45 5.69
C ASN A 367 -7.27 0.74 4.27
N GLY A 368 -6.54 0.33 3.21
CA GLY A 368 -6.92 0.62 1.82
C GLY A 368 -8.33 0.14 1.45
N TRP A 369 -9.20 1.05 1.02
CA TRP A 369 -10.58 0.75 0.64
C TRP A 369 -11.25 1.90 -0.14
N TRP A 370 -12.46 1.63 -0.68
CA TRP A 370 -13.33 2.65 -1.27
C TRP A 370 -14.24 3.27 -0.20
N PHE A 371 -13.77 4.35 0.44
CA PHE A 371 -14.54 5.06 1.45
C PHE A 371 -15.31 6.25 0.86
N ASN A 372 -16.49 6.50 1.40
CA ASN A 372 -17.16 7.78 1.25
C ASN A 372 -16.59 8.79 2.25
N SER A 373 -16.41 10.05 1.81
CA SER A 373 -15.73 11.11 2.57
C SER A 373 -16.34 11.44 3.94
N TYR A 374 -17.62 11.15 4.18
CA TYR A 374 -18.33 11.66 5.36
C TYR A 374 -18.44 10.68 6.55
N ASN A 375 -18.39 9.37 6.31
CA ASN A 375 -18.72 8.40 7.36
C ASN A 375 -17.79 7.18 7.39
N CYS A 376 -16.67 7.23 6.65
CA CYS A 376 -15.68 6.14 6.59
C CYS A 376 -16.24 4.77 6.14
N GLY A 377 -17.44 4.77 5.55
CA GLY A 377 -18.14 3.60 5.05
C GLY A 377 -18.95 2.82 6.08
N TYR A 378 -19.76 1.89 5.58
CA TYR A 378 -20.47 0.86 6.35
C TYR A 378 -19.77 -0.51 6.27
N GLN A 379 -18.58 -0.52 5.67
CA GLN A 379 -17.87 -1.71 5.28
C GLN A 379 -16.40 -1.37 5.06
N SER A 380 -15.55 -2.26 5.54
CA SER A 380 -14.11 -2.25 5.27
C SER A 380 -13.64 -3.66 5.51
N LEU A 381 -13.40 -4.43 4.46
CA LEU A 381 -12.87 -5.80 4.61
C LEU A 381 -11.34 -5.83 4.71
N ASN A 382 -10.71 -4.67 4.55
CA ASN A 382 -9.27 -4.50 4.58
C ASN A 382 -8.76 -3.91 5.88
N GLY A 383 -9.63 -3.40 6.75
CA GLY A 383 -9.24 -2.88 8.06
C GLY A 383 -8.55 -3.92 8.96
N LYS A 384 -8.15 -3.45 10.16
CA LYS A 384 -7.48 -4.28 11.15
C LYS A 384 -8.28 -5.53 11.47
N TYR A 385 -7.60 -6.68 11.54
CA TYR A 385 -8.29 -7.96 11.66
C TYR A 385 -9.05 -8.12 12.98
N ILE A 386 -8.41 -7.77 14.11
CA ILE A 386 -9.05 -7.70 15.42
C ILE A 386 -9.19 -6.22 15.79
N PRO A 387 -10.41 -5.68 15.90
CA PRO A 387 -10.62 -4.28 16.27
C PRO A 387 -10.22 -4.04 17.73
N ALA A 388 -9.68 -2.86 18.03
CA ALA A 388 -9.44 -2.44 19.42
C ALA A 388 -10.75 -2.17 20.21
N ARG A 389 -11.87 -1.99 19.52
CA ARG A 389 -13.20 -1.74 20.10
C ARG A 389 -14.30 -2.36 19.23
N TRP A 390 -15.32 -2.92 19.88
CA TRP A 390 -16.48 -3.49 19.20
C TRP A 390 -17.59 -2.44 19.08
N GLY A 391 -18.26 -2.40 17.92
CA GLY A 391 -19.34 -1.45 17.58
C GLY A 391 -18.82 -0.04 17.31
N ASN A 392 -18.75 0.36 16.02
CA ASN A 392 -18.67 1.75 15.47
C ASN A 392 -18.02 1.81 14.05
N SER A 393 -18.39 0.97 13.08
CA SER A 393 -17.81 1.02 11.70
C SER A 393 -16.26 1.06 11.65
N CYS A 394 -15.59 0.26 12.49
CA CYS A 394 -14.14 0.27 12.62
C CYS A 394 -13.55 -1.07 12.16
N ALA A 395 -12.30 -1.04 11.70
CA ALA A 395 -11.49 -2.20 11.39
C ALA A 395 -12.12 -3.10 10.32
N LEU A 396 -11.87 -4.41 10.36
CA LEU A 396 -12.54 -5.37 9.49
C LEU A 396 -14.03 -5.49 9.89
N HIS A 397 -14.93 -4.90 9.10
CA HIS A 397 -16.35 -4.85 9.44
C HIS A 397 -17.27 -4.82 8.21
N TRP A 398 -18.53 -5.16 8.44
CA TRP A 398 -19.60 -5.10 7.45
C TRP A 398 -20.97 -4.83 8.07
N TYR A 399 -21.76 -3.93 7.50
CA TYR A 399 -23.14 -3.67 7.94
C TYR A 399 -24.15 -4.57 7.23
N THR A 400 -24.98 -5.29 8.00
CA THR A 400 -25.92 -6.30 7.48
C THR A 400 -27.37 -5.85 7.38
N GLY A 401 -27.70 -4.60 7.72
CA GLY A 401 -29.08 -4.14 7.94
C GLY A 401 -29.54 -4.31 9.39
N ASN A 402 -29.04 -5.32 10.09
CA ASN A 402 -29.36 -5.60 11.50
C ASN A 402 -28.24 -5.17 12.48
N GLY A 403 -27.20 -4.50 11.96
CA GLY A 403 -26.02 -4.11 12.71
C GLY A 403 -24.71 -4.47 12.00
N PHE A 404 -23.60 -4.05 12.61
CA PHE A 404 -22.26 -4.38 12.16
C PHE A 404 -21.85 -5.77 12.63
N ILE A 405 -21.32 -6.56 11.70
CA ILE A 405 -20.58 -7.78 11.99
C ILE A 405 -19.09 -7.53 11.77
N TYR A 406 -18.27 -8.34 12.42
CA TYR A 406 -16.82 -8.33 12.30
C TYR A 406 -16.38 -9.72 11.80
N PRO A 407 -16.40 -9.97 10.48
CA PRO A 407 -16.21 -11.31 9.94
C PRO A 407 -14.96 -12.01 10.46
N LYS A 408 -15.05 -13.31 10.81
CA LYS A 408 -13.87 -14.16 11.04
C LYS A 408 -13.18 -14.46 9.72
N GLN A 409 -13.93 -14.58 8.63
CA GLN A 409 -13.36 -14.74 7.31
C GLN A 409 -14.12 -13.89 6.31
N SER A 410 -13.40 -13.39 5.31
CA SER A 410 -14.01 -12.70 4.17
C SER A 410 -13.35 -13.12 2.87
N ARG A 411 -14.11 -13.06 1.79
CA ARG A 411 -13.62 -13.33 0.44
C ARG A 411 -14.37 -12.47 -0.56
N MET A 412 -13.64 -11.80 -1.44
CA MET A 412 -14.20 -11.08 -2.57
C MET A 412 -13.68 -11.71 -3.87
N MET A 413 -14.60 -11.97 -4.79
CA MET A 413 -14.29 -12.65 -6.04
C MET A 413 -15.15 -12.14 -7.19
N LEU A 414 -14.57 -12.17 -8.38
CA LEU A 414 -15.17 -11.67 -9.61
C LEU A 414 -15.29 -12.76 -10.66
N ARG A 415 -16.25 -12.61 -11.57
CA ARG A 415 -16.46 -13.53 -12.68
C ARG A 415 -17.18 -12.82 -13.83
N SER A 416 -16.80 -13.11 -15.07
CA SER A 416 -17.51 -12.62 -16.25
C SER A 416 -18.92 -13.23 -16.37
N ILE A 417 -19.91 -12.38 -16.70
CA ILE A 417 -21.24 -12.81 -17.14
C ILE A 417 -21.31 -12.58 -18.65
N LEU A 418 -21.09 -13.64 -19.43
CA LEU A 418 -21.43 -13.61 -20.85
C LEU A 418 -22.97 -13.50 -20.98
N GLN A 419 -23.43 -12.57 -21.84
CA GLN A 419 -24.81 -12.60 -22.35
C GLN A 419 -24.97 -13.72 -23.37
#